data_AF-A0A1R2AYZ8-F1
#
_entry.id   AF-A0A1R2AYZ8-F1
#
_cell.length_a   1.000
_cell.length_b   1.000
_cell.length_c   1.000
_cell.angle_alpha   90.00
_cell.angle_beta   90.00
_cell.angle_gamma   90.00
#
_symmetry.space_group_name_H-M   'P 1'
#
loop_
_entity.id
_entity.type
_entity.pdbx_description
1 polymer ?
#
loop_
_entity_poly.entity_id
_entity_poly.type
_entity_poly.pdbx_seq_one_letter_code
_entity_poly.pdbx_strand_id
1 'polypeptide(L)'
;MLFIYLNETIKSFAEYPGLQCSIKNFYLENHHEYDDSTLCSLFWMINRKDLNDEVFFMHLFDKLDKRIPEFDMKNFIYFVDGCSKKRNLIPNETIVKIQEKIKNLEGKYDSKDLSLVCNSFSKIHQEEVEDIEVFKVFERELLRLGPDIRLDAILSFLFCINKVILRYPSDTPNMMENILISRASELTPELLCKFLDVYSMLPAFYHYKNLYSVFENIILDNPEEYFLKSKTRCLSIAHAYSKLKGFNKIIGLFIKYFPTIPEDIKNNSDSLGYFLYSMLRKYPGQAYEAMLVQALFENSGKLSDLRKKKIIIGMIKRRSRNHFFLSNVQKLGVFWSRDEIFYVTEYAKRLENLGLIKINT
;
A
#
# COMPACT_ATOMS: atom_id res chain seq x y z
N MET A 1 13.76 -16.52 -24.34
CA MET A 1 14.07 -17.66 -23.45
C MET A 1 15.05 -17.28 -22.33
N LEU A 2 16.21 -16.68 -22.64
CA LEU A 2 17.23 -16.25 -21.66
C LEU A 2 16.67 -15.31 -20.56
N PHE A 3 15.87 -14.33 -20.94
CA PHE A 3 15.28 -13.34 -20.02
C PHE A 3 14.34 -13.96 -18.97
N ILE A 4 13.49 -14.93 -19.37
CA ILE A 4 12.62 -15.67 -18.45
C ILE A 4 13.45 -16.49 -17.46
N TYR A 5 14.50 -17.16 -17.95
CA TYR A 5 15.42 -17.94 -17.12
C TYR A 5 16.18 -17.08 -16.10
N LEU A 6 16.68 -15.91 -16.52
CA LEU A 6 17.31 -14.93 -15.62
C LEU A 6 16.33 -14.40 -14.57
N ASN A 7 15.05 -14.25 -14.93
CA ASN A 7 14.03 -13.82 -13.98
C ASN A 7 13.78 -14.83 -12.86
N GLU A 8 13.88 -16.12 -13.14
CA GLU A 8 13.67 -17.18 -12.16
C GLU A 8 14.91 -17.43 -11.28
N THR A 9 16.11 -17.18 -11.83
CA THR A 9 17.37 -17.58 -11.19
C THR A 9 18.00 -16.48 -10.33
N ILE A 10 17.84 -15.20 -10.70
CA ILE A 10 18.57 -14.09 -10.07
C ILE A 10 17.58 -13.22 -9.29
N LYS A 11 17.90 -12.83 -8.05
CA LYS A 11 17.04 -11.92 -7.27
C LYS A 11 17.13 -10.48 -7.78
N SER A 12 18.35 -9.96 -7.98
CA SER A 12 18.62 -8.60 -8.45
C SER A 12 19.84 -8.54 -9.37
N PHE A 13 19.82 -7.70 -10.41
CA PHE A 13 20.98 -7.42 -11.25
C PHE A 13 22.00 -6.52 -10.56
N ALA A 14 21.60 -5.77 -9.53
CA ALA A 14 22.53 -4.99 -8.72
C ALA A 14 23.60 -5.87 -8.04
N GLU A 15 23.28 -7.14 -7.79
CA GLU A 15 24.22 -8.13 -7.24
C GLU A 15 25.25 -8.61 -8.29
N TYR A 16 25.01 -8.36 -9.58
CA TYR A 16 25.84 -8.86 -10.70
C TYR A 16 26.13 -7.76 -11.74
N PRO A 17 27.00 -6.79 -11.45
CA PRO A 17 27.29 -5.66 -12.34
C PRO A 17 27.77 -6.08 -13.74
N GLY A 18 28.55 -7.16 -13.85
CA GLY A 18 29.00 -7.69 -15.14
C GLY A 18 27.83 -8.17 -16.03
N LEU A 19 26.82 -8.80 -15.43
CA LEU A 19 25.62 -9.22 -16.16
C LEU A 19 24.79 -8.01 -16.63
N GLN A 20 24.70 -6.96 -15.81
CA GLN A 20 24.05 -5.71 -16.21
C GLN A 20 24.74 -5.08 -17.43
N CYS A 21 26.07 -5.02 -17.43
CA CYS A 21 26.84 -4.55 -18.58
C CYS A 21 26.61 -5.43 -19.81
N SER A 22 26.64 -6.76 -19.66
CA SER A 22 26.41 -7.69 -20.77
C SER A 22 25.03 -7.54 -21.39
N ILE A 23 23.97 -7.36 -20.59
CA ILE A 23 22.60 -7.14 -21.12
C ILE A 23 22.54 -5.84 -21.94
N LYS A 24 23.17 -4.76 -21.46
CA LYS A 24 23.20 -3.48 -22.19
C LYS A 24 24.01 -3.57 -23.48
N ASN A 25 25.21 -4.16 -23.43
CA ASN A 25 26.06 -4.32 -24.60
C ASN A 25 25.36 -5.20 -25.65
N PHE A 26 24.78 -6.31 -25.22
CA PHE A 26 24.03 -7.21 -26.10
C PHE A 26 22.80 -6.52 -26.71
N TYR A 27 22.12 -5.66 -25.96
CA TYR A 27 21.08 -4.81 -26.52
C TYR A 27 21.64 -3.83 -27.56
N LEU A 28 22.68 -3.06 -27.23
CA LEU A 28 23.25 -2.07 -28.15
C LEU A 28 23.70 -2.71 -29.47
N GLU A 29 24.29 -3.90 -29.41
CA GLU A 29 24.73 -4.67 -30.57
C GLU A 29 23.56 -5.22 -31.41
N ASN A 30 22.45 -5.65 -30.79
CA ASN A 30 21.42 -6.46 -31.46
C ASN A 30 19.99 -5.87 -31.44
N HIS A 31 19.79 -4.66 -30.92
CA HIS A 31 18.44 -4.08 -30.71
C HIS A 31 17.60 -3.88 -31.99
N HIS A 32 18.23 -3.92 -33.17
CA HIS A 32 17.58 -3.83 -34.46
C HIS A 32 16.89 -5.15 -34.87
N GLU A 33 17.30 -6.28 -34.28
CA GLU A 33 16.73 -7.60 -34.53
C GLU A 33 15.59 -7.95 -33.54
N TYR A 34 15.43 -7.15 -32.48
CA TYR A 34 14.46 -7.44 -31.43
C TYR A 34 13.04 -7.01 -31.82
N ASP A 35 12.12 -7.98 -31.76
CA ASP A 35 10.70 -7.74 -31.84
C ASP A 35 10.15 -7.03 -30.59
N ASP A 36 8.92 -6.51 -30.70
CA ASP A 36 8.26 -5.79 -29.60
C ASP A 36 8.11 -6.68 -28.36
N SER A 37 7.94 -8.00 -28.53
CA SER A 37 7.80 -8.90 -27.39
C SER A 37 9.10 -9.05 -26.59
N THR A 38 10.23 -9.14 -27.28
CA THR A 38 11.56 -9.19 -26.65
C THR A 38 11.86 -7.87 -25.95
N LEU A 39 11.55 -6.75 -26.59
CA LEU A 39 11.75 -5.42 -26.02
C LEU A 39 10.88 -5.19 -24.77
N CYS A 40 9.60 -5.54 -24.81
CA CYS A 40 8.72 -5.46 -23.63
C CYS A 40 9.19 -6.38 -22.51
N SER A 41 9.66 -7.59 -22.82
CA SER A 41 10.19 -8.53 -21.82
C SER A 41 11.45 -7.97 -21.14
N LEU A 42 12.35 -7.37 -21.91
CA LEU A 42 13.55 -6.71 -21.41
C LEU A 42 13.19 -5.49 -20.53
N PHE A 43 12.25 -4.66 -20.99
CA PHE A 43 11.77 -3.50 -20.25
C PHE A 43 11.15 -3.88 -18.91
N TRP A 44 10.31 -4.91 -18.89
CA TRP A 44 9.76 -5.49 -17.69
C TRP A 44 10.82 -6.00 -16.71
N MET A 45 11.86 -6.67 -17.23
CA MET A 45 12.93 -7.21 -16.40
C MET A 45 13.83 -6.15 -15.75
N ILE A 46 14.13 -5.06 -16.47
CA ILE A 46 14.88 -3.93 -15.93
C ILE A 46 14.24 -3.45 -14.63
N ASN A 47 12.91 -3.37 -14.62
CA ASN A 47 12.15 -3.01 -13.44
C ASN A 47 12.19 -4.10 -12.35
N ARG A 48 11.97 -5.37 -12.69
CA ARG A 48 11.89 -6.45 -11.68
C ARG A 48 13.22 -6.77 -11.00
N LYS A 49 14.34 -6.57 -11.68
CA LYS A 49 15.68 -6.93 -11.20
C LYS A 49 16.51 -5.73 -10.74
N ASP A 50 15.86 -4.61 -10.43
CA ASP A 50 16.48 -3.39 -9.89
C ASP A 50 17.67 -2.90 -10.73
N LEU A 51 17.54 -2.96 -12.05
CA LEU A 51 18.53 -2.37 -12.94
C LEU A 51 18.34 -0.86 -12.94
N ASN A 52 19.07 -0.19 -12.03
CA ASN A 52 19.02 1.26 -11.84
C ASN A 52 19.85 2.01 -12.89
N ASP A 53 19.45 1.93 -14.16
CA ASP A 53 19.99 2.76 -15.24
C ASP A 53 18.83 3.49 -15.94
N GLU A 54 18.70 4.77 -15.63
CA GLU A 54 17.61 5.60 -16.16
C GLU A 54 17.80 5.94 -17.64
N VAL A 55 19.04 6.05 -18.11
CA VAL A 55 19.34 6.32 -19.52
C VAL A 55 18.92 5.13 -20.37
N PHE A 56 19.30 3.92 -19.94
CA PHE A 56 18.93 2.69 -20.62
C PHE A 56 17.41 2.44 -20.57
N PHE A 57 16.79 2.72 -19.42
CA PHE A 57 15.33 2.67 -19.26
C PHE A 57 14.63 3.61 -20.24
N MET A 58 15.03 4.88 -20.31
CA MET A 58 14.41 5.88 -21.20
C MET A 58 14.60 5.53 -22.67
N HIS A 59 15.76 5.00 -23.05
CA HIS A 59 15.99 4.56 -24.43
C HIS A 59 15.01 3.45 -24.86
N LEU A 60 14.78 2.45 -24.00
CA LEU A 60 13.79 1.41 -24.27
C LEU A 60 12.35 1.95 -24.23
N PHE A 61 12.07 2.82 -23.27
CA PHE A 61 10.78 3.47 -23.12
C PHE A 61 10.37 4.24 -24.37
N ASP A 62 11.24 5.10 -24.91
CA ASP A 62 10.97 5.92 -26.10
C ASP A 62 10.66 5.09 -27.34
N LYS A 63 11.28 3.90 -27.45
CA LYS A 63 11.02 2.95 -28.54
C LYS A 63 9.65 2.28 -28.37
N LEU A 64 9.31 1.87 -27.15
CA LEU A 64 8.08 1.13 -26.84
C LEU A 64 6.83 2.02 -26.72
N ASP A 65 6.97 3.27 -26.25
CA ASP A 65 5.86 4.20 -26.04
C ASP A 65 5.04 4.46 -27.32
N LYS A 66 5.73 4.49 -28.48
CA LYS A 66 5.09 4.67 -29.79
C LYS A 66 4.25 3.47 -30.22
N ARG A 67 4.48 2.29 -29.62
CA ARG A 67 3.90 0.99 -29.99
C ARG A 67 2.72 0.57 -29.08
N ILE A 68 2.42 1.34 -28.03
CA ILE A 68 1.36 1.03 -27.05
C ILE A 68 0.02 0.66 -27.71
N PRO A 69 -0.47 1.38 -28.74
CA PRO A 69 -1.73 1.01 -29.40
C PRO A 69 -1.72 -0.39 -30.00
N GLU A 70 -0.57 -0.85 -30.50
CA GLU A 70 -0.42 -2.14 -31.19
C GLU A 70 -0.15 -3.33 -30.26
N PHE A 71 0.18 -3.10 -28.98
CA PHE A 71 0.53 -4.18 -28.07
C PHE A 71 -0.60 -5.19 -27.89
N ASP A 72 -0.26 -6.48 -27.90
CA ASP A 72 -1.15 -7.51 -27.33
C ASP A 72 -1.22 -7.36 -25.80
N MET A 73 -2.11 -8.13 -25.16
CA MET A 73 -2.30 -8.09 -23.70
C MET A 73 -0.99 -8.34 -22.94
N LYS A 74 -0.17 -9.29 -23.40
CA LYS A 74 1.07 -9.69 -22.73
C LYS A 74 2.12 -8.57 -22.78
N ASN A 75 2.37 -8.02 -23.96
CA ASN A 75 3.32 -6.93 -24.16
C ASN A 75 2.84 -5.67 -23.45
N PHE A 76 1.53 -5.42 -23.43
CA PHE A 76 0.93 -4.33 -22.67
C PHE A 76 1.18 -4.48 -21.16
N ILE A 77 0.94 -5.66 -20.58
CA ILE A 77 1.22 -5.94 -19.17
C ILE A 77 2.70 -5.71 -18.85
N TYR A 78 3.61 -6.24 -19.67
CA TYR A 78 5.06 -6.06 -19.49
C TYR A 78 5.48 -4.60 -19.56
N PHE A 79 4.91 -3.83 -20.49
CA PHE A 79 5.17 -2.41 -20.60
C PHE A 79 4.68 -1.65 -19.35
N VAL A 80 3.42 -1.81 -18.95
CA VAL A 80 2.84 -1.08 -17.80
C VAL A 80 3.52 -1.47 -16.48
N ASP A 81 3.81 -2.76 -16.26
CA ASP A 81 4.55 -3.19 -15.06
C ASP A 81 6.00 -2.68 -15.10
N GLY A 82 6.63 -2.63 -16.28
CA GLY A 82 7.97 -2.05 -16.48
C GLY A 82 8.07 -0.58 -16.05
N CYS A 83 7.02 0.19 -16.27
CA CYS A 83 6.95 1.60 -15.85
C CYS A 83 6.83 1.79 -14.32
N SER A 84 6.47 0.76 -13.56
CA SER A 84 5.95 0.92 -12.19
C SER A 84 6.92 1.46 -11.14
N LYS A 85 8.22 1.13 -11.17
CA LYS A 85 9.21 1.72 -10.23
C LYS A 85 9.79 3.04 -10.71
N LYS A 86 9.54 3.41 -11.97
CA LYS A 86 10.06 4.62 -12.62
C LYS A 86 8.96 5.61 -12.98
N ARG A 87 7.83 5.59 -12.24
CA ARG A 87 6.65 6.47 -12.43
C ARG A 87 7.03 7.93 -12.72
N ASN A 88 8.00 8.50 -11.99
CA ASN A 88 8.40 9.90 -12.12
C ASN A 88 9.02 10.25 -13.48
N LEU A 89 9.44 9.25 -14.26
CA LEU A 89 10.00 9.42 -15.60
C LEU A 89 8.94 9.26 -16.70
N ILE A 90 7.71 8.86 -16.37
CA ILE A 90 6.67 8.54 -17.34
C ILE A 90 5.86 9.81 -17.67
N PRO A 91 5.88 10.29 -18.92
CA PRO A 91 5.12 11.47 -19.33
C PRO A 91 3.61 11.24 -19.24
N ASN A 92 2.86 12.31 -18.99
CA ASN A 92 1.40 12.31 -18.97
C ASN A 92 0.79 11.78 -20.27
N GLU A 93 1.37 12.11 -21.42
CA GLU A 93 0.91 11.63 -22.73
C GLU A 93 0.96 10.10 -22.85
N THR A 94 1.99 9.46 -22.26
CA THR A 94 2.08 8.00 -22.20
C THR A 94 1.00 7.41 -21.31
N ILE A 95 0.69 8.03 -20.18
CA ILE A 95 -0.39 7.59 -19.30
C ILE A 95 -1.73 7.62 -20.06
N VAL A 96 -1.99 8.66 -20.85
CA VAL A 96 -3.19 8.73 -21.70
C VAL A 96 -3.22 7.58 -22.72
N LYS A 97 -2.11 7.27 -23.40
CA LYS A 97 -2.04 6.10 -24.32
C LYS A 97 -2.33 4.78 -23.60
N ILE A 98 -1.82 4.59 -22.38
CA ILE A 98 -2.08 3.42 -21.55
C ILE A 98 -3.57 3.34 -21.19
N GLN A 99 -4.19 4.46 -20.81
CA GLN A 99 -5.62 4.54 -20.49
C GLN A 99 -6.49 4.18 -21.70
N GLU A 100 -6.19 4.72 -22.89
CA GLU A 100 -6.86 4.33 -24.14
C GLU A 100 -6.70 2.84 -24.44
N LYS A 101 -5.50 2.29 -24.23
CA LYS A 101 -5.25 0.86 -24.42
C LYS A 101 -6.08 0.00 -23.45
N ILE A 102 -6.24 0.42 -22.19
CA ILE A 102 -7.07 -0.28 -21.21
C ILE A 102 -8.52 -0.36 -21.70
N LYS A 103 -9.07 0.76 -22.17
CA LYS A 103 -10.44 0.83 -22.70
C LYS A 103 -10.62 -0.07 -23.93
N ASN A 104 -9.67 -0.08 -24.85
CA ASN A 104 -9.69 -0.93 -26.06
C ASN A 104 -9.59 -2.45 -25.78
N LEU A 105 -9.17 -2.82 -24.57
CA LEU A 105 -9.07 -4.19 -24.10
C LEU A 105 -10.29 -4.63 -23.28
N GLU A 106 -11.30 -3.78 -23.10
CA GLU A 106 -12.56 -4.14 -22.46
C GLU A 106 -13.17 -5.41 -23.09
N GLY A 107 -13.69 -6.30 -22.26
CA GLY A 107 -14.22 -7.62 -22.64
C GLY A 107 -13.16 -8.70 -22.89
N LYS A 108 -11.86 -8.36 -22.90
CA LYS A 108 -10.77 -9.29 -23.26
C LYS A 108 -9.93 -9.75 -22.09
N TYR A 109 -10.13 -9.23 -20.89
CA TYR A 109 -9.31 -9.60 -19.74
C TYR A 109 -9.73 -10.97 -19.19
N ASP A 110 -8.76 -11.85 -18.95
CA ASP A 110 -8.96 -12.90 -17.96
C ASP A 110 -8.67 -12.34 -16.55
N SER A 111 -8.97 -13.13 -15.52
CA SER A 111 -8.77 -12.65 -14.14
C SER A 111 -7.30 -12.38 -13.80
N LYS A 112 -6.35 -13.09 -14.41
CA LYS A 112 -4.92 -12.91 -14.14
C LYS A 112 -4.42 -11.63 -14.80
N ASP A 113 -4.80 -11.41 -16.05
CA ASP A 113 -4.45 -10.22 -16.82
C ASP A 113 -5.06 -8.97 -16.17
N LEU A 114 -6.32 -9.03 -15.75
CA LEU A 114 -6.96 -7.94 -14.99
C LEU A 114 -6.19 -7.61 -13.71
N SER A 115 -5.75 -8.63 -12.95
CA SER A 115 -4.93 -8.42 -11.76
C SER A 115 -3.63 -7.68 -12.09
N LEU A 116 -2.91 -8.14 -13.11
CA LEU A 116 -1.62 -7.57 -13.50
C LEU A 116 -1.75 -6.14 -14.01
N VAL A 117 -2.75 -5.85 -14.84
CA VAL A 117 -3.01 -4.51 -15.37
C VAL A 117 -3.46 -3.56 -14.27
N CYS A 118 -4.45 -3.93 -13.43
CA CYS A 118 -4.90 -3.10 -12.32
C CYS A 118 -3.76 -2.76 -11.36
N ASN A 119 -2.97 -3.77 -10.95
CA ASN A 119 -1.85 -3.57 -10.03
C ASN A 119 -0.79 -2.65 -10.63
N SER A 120 -0.46 -2.82 -11.91
CA SER A 120 0.57 -2.02 -12.57
C SER A 120 0.11 -0.60 -12.82
N PHE A 121 -1.11 -0.42 -13.34
CA PHE A 121 -1.72 0.88 -13.55
C PHE A 121 -1.84 1.68 -12.25
N SER A 122 -2.25 1.05 -11.14
CA SER A 122 -2.36 1.71 -9.84
C SER A 122 -1.04 2.34 -9.34
N LYS A 123 0.11 1.83 -9.80
CA LYS A 123 1.44 2.33 -9.44
C LYS A 123 1.90 3.48 -10.33
N ILE A 124 1.40 3.58 -11.56
CA ILE A 124 1.78 4.63 -12.52
C ILE A 124 0.73 5.72 -12.67
N HIS A 125 -0.47 5.52 -12.13
CA HIS A 125 -1.58 6.48 -12.12
C HIS A 125 -1.12 7.90 -11.73
N GLN A 126 -1.63 8.92 -12.41
CA GLN A 126 -1.36 10.33 -12.18
C GLN A 126 -2.69 11.09 -12.15
N GLU A 127 -2.89 11.96 -11.15
CA GLU A 127 -4.18 12.64 -10.96
C GLU A 127 -4.43 13.70 -12.05
N GLU A 128 -3.38 14.29 -12.61
CA GLU A 128 -3.45 15.36 -13.60
C GLU A 128 -4.06 14.92 -14.94
N VAL A 129 -3.96 13.63 -15.27
CA VAL A 129 -4.48 13.03 -16.50
C VAL A 129 -5.38 11.83 -16.21
N GLU A 130 -6.07 11.85 -15.07
CA GLU A 130 -6.98 10.79 -14.65
C GLU A 130 -8.20 10.68 -15.58
N ASP A 131 -8.43 9.50 -16.18
CA ASP A 131 -9.66 9.17 -16.89
C ASP A 131 -10.51 8.18 -16.07
N ILE A 132 -11.68 8.63 -15.62
CA ILE A 132 -12.61 7.82 -14.83
C ILE A 132 -13.12 6.60 -15.60
N GLU A 133 -13.18 6.65 -16.93
CA GLU A 133 -13.68 5.53 -17.73
C GLU A 133 -12.80 4.29 -17.60
N VAL A 134 -11.49 4.46 -17.37
CA VAL A 134 -10.57 3.35 -17.11
C VAL A 134 -10.96 2.55 -15.87
N PHE A 135 -11.36 3.22 -14.80
CA PHE A 135 -11.79 2.56 -13.57
C PHE A 135 -13.14 1.86 -13.77
N LYS A 136 -14.05 2.47 -14.53
CA LYS A 136 -15.33 1.84 -14.90
C LYS A 136 -15.15 0.61 -15.78
N VAL A 137 -14.18 0.62 -16.70
CA VAL A 137 -13.79 -0.59 -17.46
C VAL A 137 -13.35 -1.69 -16.50
N PHE A 138 -12.46 -1.39 -15.55
CA PHE A 138 -12.04 -2.37 -14.57
C PHE A 138 -13.19 -2.89 -13.70
N GLU A 139 -14.14 -2.04 -13.30
CA GLU A 139 -15.35 -2.45 -12.59
C GLU A 139 -16.19 -3.42 -13.41
N ARG A 140 -16.49 -3.08 -14.67
CA ARG A 140 -17.29 -3.94 -15.56
C ARG A 140 -16.60 -5.28 -15.80
N GLU A 141 -15.27 -5.29 -15.98
CA GLU A 141 -14.51 -6.52 -16.13
C GLU A 141 -14.51 -7.37 -14.85
N LEU A 142 -14.39 -6.74 -13.68
CA LEU A 142 -14.48 -7.42 -12.39
C LEU A 142 -15.85 -8.10 -12.23
N LEU A 143 -16.92 -7.37 -12.54
CA LEU A 143 -18.30 -7.85 -12.45
C LEU A 143 -18.60 -8.93 -13.50
N ARG A 144 -18.05 -8.81 -14.72
CA ARG A 144 -18.18 -9.81 -15.78
C ARG A 144 -17.54 -11.15 -15.39
N LEU A 145 -16.40 -11.13 -14.71
CA LEU A 145 -15.73 -12.32 -14.22
C LEU A 145 -16.47 -12.95 -13.01
N GLY A 146 -17.22 -12.15 -12.26
CA GLY A 146 -18.15 -12.64 -11.25
C GLY A 146 -17.48 -13.47 -10.14
N PRO A 147 -18.11 -14.56 -9.66
CA PRO A 147 -17.59 -15.37 -8.53
C PRO A 147 -16.24 -16.05 -8.78
N ASP A 148 -15.91 -16.34 -10.04
CA ASP A 148 -14.70 -17.07 -10.45
C ASP A 148 -13.44 -16.18 -10.47
N ILE A 149 -13.61 -14.89 -10.22
CA ILE A 149 -12.50 -13.95 -10.20
C ILE A 149 -11.47 -14.35 -9.15
N ARG A 150 -10.19 -14.25 -9.49
CA ARG A 150 -9.09 -14.51 -8.55
C ARG A 150 -9.06 -13.43 -7.47
N LEU A 151 -8.76 -13.83 -6.25
CA LEU A 151 -8.70 -12.92 -5.09
C LEU A 151 -7.60 -11.85 -5.27
N ASP A 152 -6.48 -12.16 -5.93
CA ASP A 152 -5.44 -11.18 -6.26
C ASP A 152 -5.91 -10.12 -7.27
N ALA A 153 -6.84 -10.46 -8.17
CA ALA A 153 -7.48 -9.51 -9.08
C ALA A 153 -8.41 -8.55 -8.34
N ILE A 154 -9.25 -9.05 -7.43
CA ILE A 154 -10.08 -8.22 -6.55
C ILE A 154 -9.18 -7.24 -5.78
N LEU A 155 -8.11 -7.74 -5.16
CA LEU A 155 -7.19 -6.91 -4.38
C LEU A 155 -6.55 -5.82 -5.25
N SER A 156 -6.10 -6.17 -6.45
CA SER A 156 -5.46 -5.23 -7.39
C SER A 156 -6.42 -4.15 -7.84
N PHE A 157 -7.68 -4.51 -8.12
CA PHE A 157 -8.75 -3.56 -8.39
C PHE A 157 -9.00 -2.63 -7.20
N LEU A 158 -9.10 -3.16 -5.98
CA LEU A 158 -9.34 -2.35 -4.78
C LEU A 158 -8.20 -1.35 -4.52
N PHE A 159 -6.95 -1.71 -4.80
CA PHE A 159 -5.84 -0.75 -4.75
C PHE A 159 -5.97 0.35 -5.79
N CYS A 160 -6.44 0.01 -6.99
CA CYS A 160 -6.68 0.95 -8.06
C CYS A 160 -7.82 1.92 -7.70
N ILE A 161 -9.00 1.41 -7.32
CA ILE A 161 -10.17 2.26 -7.03
C ILE A 161 -9.94 3.16 -5.81
N ASN A 162 -9.15 2.73 -4.81
CA ASN A 162 -8.80 3.55 -3.65
C ASN A 162 -8.12 4.88 -4.01
N LYS A 163 -7.51 4.99 -5.19
CA LYS A 163 -6.93 6.25 -5.69
C LYS A 163 -7.98 7.31 -6.00
N VAL A 164 -9.18 6.88 -6.38
CA VAL A 164 -10.20 7.75 -7.00
C VAL A 164 -11.55 7.72 -6.28
N ILE A 165 -11.78 6.74 -5.41
CA ILE A 165 -13.08 6.47 -4.75
C ILE A 165 -13.66 7.66 -3.97
N LEU A 166 -12.82 8.58 -3.47
CA LEU A 166 -13.28 9.79 -2.80
C LEU A 166 -13.88 10.82 -3.77
N ARG A 167 -13.37 10.86 -5.01
CA ARG A 167 -13.87 11.72 -6.10
C ARG A 167 -15.00 11.04 -6.86
N TYR A 168 -14.91 9.72 -7.04
CA TYR A 168 -15.83 8.90 -7.82
C TYR A 168 -16.25 7.67 -7.00
N PRO A 169 -17.30 7.80 -6.18
CA PRO A 169 -17.80 6.68 -5.38
C PRO A 169 -18.24 5.49 -6.25
N SER A 170 -18.04 4.29 -5.73
CA SER A 170 -18.36 3.02 -6.38
C SER A 170 -18.89 2.02 -5.36
N ASP A 171 -19.91 1.26 -5.73
CA ASP A 171 -20.47 0.17 -4.94
C ASP A 171 -19.76 -1.18 -5.17
N THR A 172 -18.87 -1.25 -6.17
CA THR A 172 -18.13 -2.48 -6.49
C THR A 172 -17.38 -3.06 -5.29
N PRO A 173 -16.72 -2.28 -4.41
CA PRO A 173 -16.11 -2.82 -3.18
C PRO A 173 -17.09 -3.53 -2.24
N ASN A 174 -18.37 -3.09 -2.19
CA ASN A 174 -19.44 -3.74 -1.41
C ASN A 174 -19.83 -5.08 -2.04
N MET A 175 -19.87 -5.14 -3.37
CA MET A 175 -20.14 -6.40 -4.07
C MET A 175 -19.00 -7.41 -3.87
N MET A 176 -17.75 -6.95 -3.90
CA MET A 176 -16.57 -7.78 -3.68
C MET A 176 -16.46 -8.31 -2.25
N GLU A 177 -16.99 -7.59 -1.25
CA GLU A 177 -17.05 -8.08 0.13
C GLU A 177 -17.73 -9.45 0.20
N ASN A 178 -18.84 -9.64 -0.50
CA ASN A 178 -19.60 -10.90 -0.46
C ASN A 178 -18.78 -12.09 -1.01
N ILE A 179 -18.02 -11.87 -2.09
CA ILE A 179 -17.12 -12.89 -2.67
C ILE A 179 -15.99 -13.21 -1.69
N LEU A 180 -15.41 -12.18 -1.06
CA LEU A 180 -14.33 -12.37 -0.09
C LEU A 180 -14.79 -13.09 1.18
N ILE A 181 -16.01 -12.83 1.64
CA ILE A 181 -16.61 -13.52 2.78
C ILE A 181 -16.83 -15.01 2.44
N SER A 182 -17.41 -15.32 1.28
CA SER A 182 -17.71 -16.71 0.91
C SER A 182 -16.45 -17.54 0.64
N ARG A 183 -15.36 -16.89 0.21
CA ARG A 183 -14.07 -17.52 -0.13
C ARG A 183 -12.96 -17.22 0.88
N ALA A 184 -13.32 -16.83 2.10
CA ALA A 184 -12.35 -16.39 3.11
C ALA A 184 -11.34 -17.49 3.49
N SER A 185 -11.75 -18.77 3.41
CA SER A 185 -10.88 -19.93 3.65
C SER A 185 -9.77 -20.12 2.61
N GLU A 186 -9.89 -19.51 1.43
CA GLU A 186 -8.87 -19.56 0.37
C GLU A 186 -7.78 -18.49 0.57
N LEU A 187 -7.99 -17.54 1.49
CA LEU A 187 -7.06 -16.44 1.69
C LEU A 187 -5.81 -16.91 2.41
N THR A 188 -4.66 -16.79 1.73
CA THR A 188 -3.37 -16.84 2.43
C THR A 188 -3.25 -15.68 3.44
N PRO A 189 -2.45 -15.82 4.50
CA PRO A 189 -2.24 -14.74 5.47
C PRO A 189 -1.80 -13.42 4.82
N GLU A 190 -0.99 -13.50 3.76
CA GLU A 190 -0.51 -12.34 3.02
C GLU A 190 -1.63 -11.61 2.27
N LEU A 191 -2.51 -12.36 1.58
CA LEU A 191 -3.64 -11.76 0.88
C LEU A 191 -4.65 -11.16 1.85
N LEU A 192 -4.98 -11.86 2.94
CA LEU A 192 -5.91 -11.39 3.97
C LEU A 192 -5.45 -10.04 4.55
N CYS A 193 -4.18 -9.93 4.94
CA CYS A 193 -3.65 -8.68 5.48
C CYS A 193 -3.67 -7.52 4.46
N LYS A 194 -3.42 -7.80 3.17
CA LYS A 194 -3.55 -6.77 2.13
C LYS A 194 -5.00 -6.34 1.91
N PHE A 195 -5.97 -7.26 2.03
CA PHE A 195 -7.39 -6.89 2.01
C PHE A 195 -7.77 -6.05 3.23
N LEU A 196 -7.30 -6.40 4.44
CA LEU A 196 -7.50 -5.57 5.62
C LEU A 196 -7.01 -4.14 5.41
N ASP A 197 -5.80 -3.98 4.85
CA ASP A 197 -5.26 -2.67 4.55
C ASP A 197 -6.14 -1.90 3.57
N VAL A 198 -6.44 -2.50 2.42
CA VAL A 198 -7.17 -1.83 1.32
C VAL A 198 -8.58 -1.43 1.75
N TYR A 199 -9.31 -2.31 2.45
CA TYR A 199 -10.66 -2.00 2.95
C TYR A 199 -10.65 -0.95 4.05
N SER A 200 -9.58 -0.89 4.85
CA SER A 200 -9.47 0.14 5.90
C SER A 200 -9.20 1.53 5.33
N MET A 201 -8.75 1.63 4.07
CA MET A 201 -8.51 2.89 3.36
C MET A 201 -9.75 3.38 2.59
N LEU A 202 -10.75 2.52 2.36
CA LEU A 202 -11.98 2.90 1.68
C LEU A 202 -12.78 3.94 2.50
N PRO A 203 -13.54 4.83 1.81
CA PRO A 203 -14.56 5.64 2.44
C PRO A 203 -15.55 4.76 3.18
N ALA A 204 -16.05 5.23 4.32
CA ALA A 204 -17.00 4.48 5.15
C ALA A 204 -16.56 3.04 5.49
N PHE A 205 -15.25 2.80 5.67
CA PHE A 205 -14.69 1.49 6.00
C PHE A 205 -15.42 0.75 7.14
N TYR A 206 -16.10 1.45 8.04
CA TYR A 206 -16.86 0.86 9.14
C TYR A 206 -18.11 0.09 8.71
N HIS A 207 -18.56 0.21 7.46
CA HIS A 207 -19.67 -0.58 6.90
C HIS A 207 -19.30 -2.05 6.66
N TYR A 208 -18.03 -2.36 6.36
CA TYR A 208 -17.54 -3.73 6.09
C TYR A 208 -17.38 -4.59 7.35
N LYS A 209 -18.21 -4.38 8.37
CA LYS A 209 -18.07 -5.04 9.68
C LYS A 209 -18.13 -6.56 9.57
N ASN A 210 -18.92 -7.08 8.63
CA ASN A 210 -19.07 -8.52 8.41
C ASN A 210 -17.76 -9.10 7.86
N LEU A 211 -17.15 -8.48 6.85
CA LEU A 211 -15.83 -8.86 6.35
C LEU A 211 -14.78 -8.90 7.49
N TYR A 212 -14.70 -7.82 8.28
CA TYR A 212 -13.74 -7.76 9.39
C TYR A 212 -14.00 -8.81 10.46
N SER A 213 -15.26 -9.22 10.69
CA SER A 213 -15.59 -10.29 11.62
C SER A 213 -15.15 -11.66 11.10
N VAL A 214 -15.32 -11.91 9.80
CA VAL A 214 -14.87 -13.17 9.17
C VAL A 214 -13.34 -13.25 9.21
N PHE A 215 -12.66 -12.18 8.83
CA PHE A 215 -11.20 -12.11 8.92
C PHE A 215 -10.70 -12.20 10.36
N GLU A 216 -11.44 -11.65 11.33
CA GLU A 216 -11.09 -11.77 12.74
C GLU A 216 -11.07 -13.23 13.17
N ASN A 217 -12.08 -14.01 12.81
CA ASN A 217 -12.14 -15.43 13.17
C ASN A 217 -10.93 -16.21 12.60
N ILE A 218 -10.60 -16.00 11.32
CA ILE A 218 -9.45 -16.66 10.67
C ILE A 218 -8.13 -16.30 11.38
N ILE A 219 -7.96 -15.02 11.74
CA ILE A 219 -6.77 -14.56 12.46
C ILE A 219 -6.69 -15.18 13.87
N LEU A 220 -7.84 -15.26 14.56
CA LEU A 220 -7.92 -15.83 15.91
C LEU A 220 -7.62 -17.33 15.94
N ASP A 221 -7.84 -18.05 14.84
CA ASP A 221 -7.50 -19.46 14.73
C ASP A 221 -5.97 -19.69 14.69
N ASN A 222 -5.20 -18.75 14.12
CA ASN A 222 -3.75 -18.87 13.96
C ASN A 222 -2.97 -17.58 14.29
N PRO A 223 -3.10 -17.01 15.50
CA PRO A 223 -2.67 -15.64 15.76
C PRO A 223 -1.16 -15.41 15.61
N GLU A 224 -0.32 -16.42 15.85
CA GLU A 224 1.14 -16.28 15.70
C GLU A 224 1.56 -16.09 14.22
N GLU A 225 0.88 -16.76 13.28
CA GLU A 225 1.11 -16.62 11.83
C GLU A 225 0.90 -15.18 11.35
N TYR A 226 -0.06 -14.49 11.96
CA TYR A 226 -0.49 -13.16 11.58
C TYR A 226 0.25 -12.04 12.33
N PHE A 227 0.55 -12.24 13.61
CA PHE A 227 1.14 -11.19 14.45
C PHE A 227 2.66 -11.26 14.53
N LEU A 228 3.27 -12.46 14.44
CA LEU A 228 4.68 -12.67 14.79
C LEU A 228 5.59 -12.93 13.59
N LYS A 229 5.07 -13.54 12.51
CA LYS A 229 5.92 -13.96 11.37
C LYS A 229 6.27 -12.85 10.38
N SER A 230 5.44 -11.81 10.27
CA SER A 230 5.65 -10.75 9.28
C SER A 230 5.28 -9.39 9.86
N LYS A 231 6.22 -8.45 9.74
CA LYS A 231 6.01 -7.04 10.07
C LYS A 231 4.80 -6.47 9.34
N THR A 232 4.69 -6.69 8.02
CA THR A 232 3.61 -6.13 7.21
C THR A 232 2.26 -6.58 7.73
N ARG A 233 2.09 -7.89 7.99
CA ARG A 233 0.84 -8.47 8.49
C ARG A 233 0.42 -7.88 9.84
N CYS A 234 1.37 -7.79 10.77
CA CYS A 234 1.13 -7.20 12.09
C CYS A 234 0.67 -5.73 11.98
N LEU A 235 1.35 -4.94 11.14
CA LEU A 235 1.00 -3.54 10.90
C LEU A 235 -0.37 -3.39 10.20
N SER A 236 -0.72 -4.28 9.27
CA SER A 236 -2.01 -4.26 8.58
C SER A 236 -3.16 -4.51 9.55
N ILE A 237 -3.03 -5.51 10.42
CA ILE A 237 -4.04 -5.83 11.43
C ILE A 237 -4.17 -4.67 12.43
N ALA A 238 -3.04 -4.10 12.86
CA ALA A 238 -3.04 -2.97 13.79
C ALA A 238 -3.77 -1.78 13.17
N HIS A 239 -3.46 -1.49 11.90
CA HIS A 239 -4.08 -0.40 11.17
C HIS A 239 -5.58 -0.59 10.99
N ALA A 240 -6.00 -1.72 10.43
CA ALA A 240 -7.40 -1.98 10.10
C ALA A 240 -8.28 -2.02 11.36
N TYR A 241 -7.91 -2.83 12.35
CA TYR A 241 -8.73 -3.01 13.54
C TYR A 241 -8.66 -1.83 14.51
N SER A 242 -7.63 -0.99 14.47
CA SER A 242 -7.58 0.22 15.31
C SER A 242 -8.70 1.23 15.02
N LYS A 243 -9.30 1.19 13.83
CA LYS A 243 -10.32 2.14 13.40
C LYS A 243 -11.76 1.70 13.73
N LEU A 244 -11.96 0.41 14.01
CA LEU A 244 -13.29 -0.22 14.11
C LEU A 244 -13.75 -0.39 15.56
N LYS A 245 -15.05 -0.25 15.87
CA LYS A 245 -15.60 -0.58 17.21
C LYS A 245 -15.99 -2.06 17.29
N GLY A 246 -15.81 -2.70 18.47
CA GLY A 246 -16.32 -4.04 18.76
C GLY A 246 -15.33 -5.21 18.64
N PHE A 247 -14.14 -4.99 18.07
CA PHE A 247 -13.13 -6.04 17.84
C PHE A 247 -12.16 -6.21 19.01
N ASN A 248 -12.67 -6.50 20.21
CA ASN A 248 -11.86 -6.52 21.43
C ASN A 248 -10.90 -7.73 21.50
N LYS A 249 -11.23 -8.85 20.84
CA LYS A 249 -10.40 -10.06 20.83
C LYS A 249 -9.08 -9.81 20.10
N ILE A 250 -9.13 -9.30 18.87
CA ILE A 250 -7.91 -8.91 18.14
C ILE A 250 -7.11 -7.83 18.86
N ILE A 251 -7.76 -6.83 19.47
CA ILE A 251 -7.02 -5.83 20.27
C ILE A 251 -6.30 -6.48 21.44
N GLY A 252 -6.96 -7.43 22.12
CA GLY A 252 -6.37 -8.21 23.21
C GLY A 252 -5.09 -8.93 22.79
N LEU A 253 -5.04 -9.43 21.55
CA LEU A 253 -3.83 -10.08 21.02
C LEU A 253 -2.66 -9.12 20.86
N PHE A 254 -2.89 -7.85 20.51
CA PHE A 254 -1.79 -6.87 20.50
C PHE A 254 -1.20 -6.66 21.88
N ILE A 255 -2.00 -6.74 22.95
CA ILE A 255 -1.48 -6.70 24.33
C ILE A 255 -0.61 -7.92 24.59
N LYS A 256 -1.14 -9.11 24.29
CA LYS A 256 -0.47 -10.39 24.53
C LYS A 256 0.87 -10.47 23.80
N TYR A 257 0.91 -10.05 22.54
CA TYR A 257 2.10 -10.17 21.69
C TYR A 257 2.98 -8.92 21.65
N PHE A 258 2.63 -7.83 22.34
CA PHE A 258 3.45 -6.61 22.36
C PHE A 258 4.94 -6.90 22.70
N PRO A 259 5.27 -7.74 23.71
CA PRO A 259 6.66 -8.05 24.03
C PRO A 259 7.40 -8.80 22.91
N THR A 260 6.66 -9.57 22.10
CA THR A 260 7.19 -10.48 21.07
C THR A 260 6.88 -10.02 19.65
N ILE A 261 6.42 -8.79 19.43
CA ILE A 261 6.26 -8.25 18.07
C ILE A 261 7.58 -8.34 17.31
N PRO A 262 7.54 -8.51 15.98
CA PRO A 262 8.75 -8.58 15.15
C PRO A 262 9.76 -7.47 15.49
N GLU A 263 11.02 -7.84 15.68
CA GLU A 263 12.09 -6.89 16.02
C GLU A 263 12.24 -5.81 14.93
N ASP A 264 11.94 -6.13 13.67
CA ASP A 264 11.91 -5.16 12.56
C ASP A 264 10.85 -4.05 12.73
N ILE A 265 9.83 -4.26 13.57
CA ILE A 265 8.91 -3.19 13.99
C ILE A 265 9.59 -2.33 15.07
N LYS A 266 10.21 -2.94 16.09
CA LYS A 266 10.84 -2.24 17.22
C LYS A 266 12.06 -1.41 16.79
N ASN A 267 12.81 -1.90 15.83
CA ASN A 267 14.07 -1.30 15.37
C ASN A 267 13.86 -0.25 14.25
N ASN A 268 12.71 -0.25 13.58
CA ASN A 268 12.40 0.71 12.53
C ASN A 268 11.49 1.83 13.05
N SER A 269 12.02 3.06 13.04
CA SER A 269 11.36 4.29 13.52
C SER A 269 9.95 4.48 12.97
N ASP A 270 9.79 4.35 11.66
CA ASP A 270 8.51 4.58 10.99
C ASP A 270 7.48 3.50 11.30
N SER A 271 7.95 2.26 11.44
CA SER A 271 7.10 1.09 11.69
C SER A 271 6.61 1.07 13.12
N LEU A 272 7.51 1.32 14.08
CA LEU A 272 7.14 1.50 15.48
C LEU A 272 6.17 2.68 15.64
N GLY A 273 6.46 3.81 15.00
CA GLY A 273 5.59 4.99 15.05
C GLY A 273 4.20 4.72 14.46
N TYR A 274 4.12 3.96 13.36
CA TYR A 274 2.86 3.54 12.75
C TYR A 274 2.08 2.56 13.63
N PHE A 275 2.78 1.59 14.23
CA PHE A 275 2.21 0.63 15.15
C PHE A 275 1.64 1.34 16.38
N LEU A 276 2.45 2.14 17.09
CA LEU A 276 2.04 2.88 18.27
C LEU A 276 0.89 3.84 17.96
N TYR A 277 0.92 4.53 16.82
CA TYR A 277 -0.20 5.38 16.39
C TYR A 277 -1.50 4.60 16.21
N SER A 278 -1.44 3.47 15.50
CA SER A 278 -2.59 2.60 15.30
C SER A 278 -3.12 2.11 16.64
N MET A 279 -2.24 1.64 17.51
CA MET A 279 -2.64 1.04 18.78
C MET A 279 -3.09 2.05 19.83
N LEU A 280 -2.46 3.23 19.94
CA LEU A 280 -2.87 4.29 20.88
C LEU A 280 -4.15 5.01 20.44
N ARG A 281 -4.55 4.89 19.17
CA ARG A 281 -5.84 5.39 18.67
C ARG A 281 -7.01 4.59 19.27
N LYS A 282 -6.81 3.32 19.60
CA LYS A 282 -7.84 2.43 20.12
C LYS A 282 -7.53 1.99 21.55
N TYR A 283 -8.43 2.33 22.45
CA TYR A 283 -8.27 2.13 23.88
C TYR A 283 -9.10 0.92 24.35
N PRO A 284 -8.50 -0.27 24.55
CA PRO A 284 -9.14 -1.40 25.22
C PRO A 284 -9.16 -1.26 26.75
N GLY A 285 -8.32 -0.41 27.36
CA GLY A 285 -8.24 -0.26 28.82
C GLY A 285 -7.02 0.50 29.33
N GLN A 286 -7.03 0.87 30.62
CA GLN A 286 -6.02 1.78 31.23
C GLN A 286 -4.63 1.16 31.24
N ALA A 287 -4.52 -0.12 31.61
CA ALA A 287 -3.25 -0.83 31.67
C ALA A 287 -2.56 -0.90 30.29
N TYR A 288 -3.36 -1.14 29.25
CA TYR A 288 -2.86 -1.17 27.88
C TYR A 288 -2.38 0.18 27.39
N GLU A 289 -3.16 1.23 27.65
CA GLU A 289 -2.76 2.59 27.33
C GLU A 289 -1.47 2.96 28.06
N ALA A 290 -1.35 2.63 29.34
CA ALA A 290 -0.13 2.88 30.11
C ALA A 290 1.08 2.19 29.49
N MET A 291 0.95 0.91 29.10
CA MET A 291 2.02 0.17 28.42
C MET A 291 2.44 0.84 27.11
N LEU A 292 1.49 1.20 26.24
CA LEU A 292 1.81 1.84 24.96
C LEU A 292 2.36 3.26 25.12
N VAL A 293 1.85 4.03 26.09
CA VAL A 293 2.39 5.35 26.41
C VAL A 293 3.81 5.20 26.93
N GLN A 294 4.08 4.24 27.81
CA GLN A 294 5.43 3.96 28.29
C GLN A 294 6.37 3.64 27.12
N ALA A 295 5.98 2.73 26.23
CA ALA A 295 6.75 2.38 25.04
C ALA A 295 6.98 3.58 24.10
N LEU A 296 6.00 4.48 23.97
CA LEU A 296 6.13 5.73 23.22
C LEU A 296 7.24 6.62 23.77
N PHE A 297 7.30 6.80 25.09
CA PHE A 297 8.31 7.64 25.73
C PHE A 297 9.70 7.00 25.68
N GLU A 298 9.80 5.70 25.97
CA GLU A 298 11.06 4.93 25.90
C GLU A 298 11.68 4.97 24.50
N ASN A 299 10.85 5.00 23.45
CA ASN A 299 11.30 5.01 22.07
C ASN A 299 11.21 6.39 21.40
N SER A 300 10.93 7.45 22.16
CA SER A 300 10.71 8.79 21.62
C SER A 300 11.87 9.30 20.77
N GLY A 301 13.12 8.98 21.14
CA GLY A 301 14.32 9.36 20.36
C GLY A 301 14.41 8.69 18.97
N LYS A 302 13.69 7.57 18.76
CA LYS A 302 13.67 6.85 17.48
C LYS A 302 12.54 7.32 16.57
N LEU A 303 11.46 7.88 17.10
CA LEU A 303 10.27 8.20 16.31
C LEU A 303 10.42 9.52 15.56
N SER A 304 9.95 9.57 14.31
CA SER A 304 9.88 10.82 13.56
C SER A 304 8.87 11.80 14.16
N ASP A 305 9.14 13.09 14.02
CA ASP A 305 8.28 14.16 14.54
C ASP A 305 6.85 14.06 14.01
N LEU A 306 6.69 13.75 12.72
CA LEU A 306 5.39 13.54 12.11
C LEU A 306 4.56 12.44 12.82
N ARG A 307 5.20 11.33 13.21
CA ARG A 307 4.52 10.22 13.89
C ARG A 307 4.11 10.59 15.30
N LYS A 308 5.01 11.23 16.06
CA LYS A 308 4.70 11.76 17.39
C LYS A 308 3.54 12.76 17.35
N LYS A 309 3.54 13.70 16.37
CA LYS A 309 2.42 14.63 16.15
C LYS A 309 1.10 13.90 15.95
N LYS A 310 1.07 12.89 15.06
CA LYS A 310 -0.13 12.07 14.81
C LYS A 310 -0.61 11.35 16.08
N ILE A 311 0.31 10.78 16.86
CA ILE A 311 -0.02 10.11 18.13
C ILE A 311 -0.65 11.10 19.12
N ILE A 312 -0.04 12.26 19.33
CA ILE A 312 -0.56 13.29 20.24
C ILE A 312 -1.97 13.72 19.84
N ILE A 313 -2.19 14.04 18.55
CA ILE A 313 -3.53 14.38 18.05
C ILE A 313 -4.51 13.23 18.27
N GLY A 314 -4.09 11.98 18.02
CA GLY A 314 -4.91 10.79 18.29
C GLY A 314 -5.33 10.69 19.76
N MET A 315 -4.39 10.88 20.68
CA MET A 315 -4.61 10.88 22.13
C MET A 315 -5.57 12.01 22.58
N ILE A 316 -5.39 13.21 22.03
CA ILE A 316 -6.24 14.38 22.32
C ILE A 316 -7.66 14.16 21.78
N LYS A 317 -7.79 13.72 20.52
CA LYS A 317 -9.07 13.49 19.85
C LYS A 317 -9.94 12.52 20.64
N ARG A 318 -9.34 11.46 21.20
CA ARG A 318 -10.04 10.49 22.04
C ARG A 318 -10.20 10.89 23.51
N ARG A 319 -9.72 12.08 23.90
CA ARG A 319 -9.77 12.57 25.29
C ARG A 319 -9.12 11.59 26.27
N SER A 320 -7.91 11.11 25.95
CA SER A 320 -7.12 10.28 26.87
C SER A 320 -7.01 10.93 28.25
N ARG A 321 -7.18 10.11 29.30
CA ARG A 321 -7.01 10.50 30.70
C ARG A 321 -5.70 9.98 31.30
N ASN A 322 -4.79 9.48 30.47
CA ASN A 322 -3.52 8.95 30.96
C ASN A 322 -2.66 10.11 31.51
N HIS A 323 -2.59 10.21 32.85
CA HIS A 323 -1.88 11.27 33.53
C HIS A 323 -0.39 11.32 33.19
N PHE A 324 0.24 10.15 33.00
CA PHE A 324 1.66 10.09 32.60
C PHE A 324 1.87 10.73 31.23
N PHE A 325 1.04 10.40 30.24
CA PHE A 325 1.07 11.05 28.92
C PHE A 325 0.88 12.56 29.04
N LEU A 326 -0.21 13.01 29.66
CA LEU A 326 -0.57 14.43 29.74
C LEU A 326 0.50 15.26 30.44
N SER A 327 1.12 14.72 31.50
CA SER A 327 2.13 15.44 32.29
C SER A 327 3.51 15.43 31.64
N ASN A 328 3.77 14.52 30.69
CA ASN A 328 5.08 14.35 30.07
C ASN A 328 5.10 14.64 28.56
N VAL A 329 3.98 14.99 27.93
CA VAL A 329 3.87 15.11 26.47
C VAL A 329 4.93 16.03 25.84
N GLN A 330 5.37 17.08 26.56
CA GLN A 330 6.45 17.97 26.13
C GLN A 330 7.80 17.26 25.96
N LYS A 331 8.06 16.20 26.75
CA LYS A 331 9.28 15.38 26.66
C LYS A 331 9.40 14.59 25.36
N LEU A 332 8.32 14.49 24.57
CA LEU A 332 8.39 13.92 23.22
C LEU A 332 9.19 14.80 22.25
N GLY A 333 9.46 16.06 22.62
CA GLY A 333 10.33 16.98 21.88
C GLY A 333 9.69 17.54 20.62
N VAL A 334 8.35 17.59 20.57
CA VAL A 334 7.60 17.92 19.35
C VAL A 334 6.77 19.17 19.56
N PHE A 335 6.94 20.12 18.65
CA PHE A 335 6.21 21.38 18.65
C PHE A 335 5.54 21.60 17.30
N TRP A 336 4.38 22.24 17.31
CA TRP A 336 3.70 22.69 16.11
C TRP A 336 4.17 24.11 15.78
N SER A 337 4.55 24.33 14.53
CA SER A 337 4.73 25.67 13.98
C SER A 337 3.36 26.33 13.73
N ARG A 338 3.34 27.64 13.51
CA ARG A 338 2.10 28.37 13.18
C ARG A 338 1.43 27.84 11.91
N ASP A 339 2.21 27.52 10.89
CA ASP A 339 1.69 26.99 9.62
C ASP A 339 1.07 25.60 9.79
N GLU A 340 1.60 24.79 10.70
CA GLU A 340 1.06 23.46 11.01
C GLU A 340 -0.24 23.53 11.82
N ILE A 341 -0.43 24.56 12.64
CA ILE A 341 -1.65 24.74 13.44
C ILE A 341 -2.88 24.88 12.55
N PHE A 342 -2.75 25.50 11.37
CA PHE A 342 -3.84 25.65 10.41
C PHE A 342 -4.53 24.30 10.11
N TYR A 343 -3.73 23.24 9.93
CA TYR A 343 -4.19 21.89 9.63
C TYR A 343 -4.78 21.14 10.85
N VAL A 344 -4.63 21.66 12.06
CA VAL A 344 -5.15 21.07 13.31
C VAL A 344 -5.90 22.10 14.16
N THR A 345 -6.53 23.09 13.52
CA THR A 345 -7.17 24.24 14.19
C THR A 345 -8.16 23.80 15.27
N GLU A 346 -8.89 22.70 15.05
CA GLU A 346 -9.83 22.14 16.05
C GLU A 346 -9.17 21.68 17.37
N TYR A 347 -7.85 21.44 17.37
CA TYR A 347 -7.08 21.02 18.55
C TYR A 347 -6.12 22.10 19.07
N ALA A 348 -6.03 23.27 18.43
CA ALA A 348 -5.05 24.30 18.73
C ALA A 348 -5.01 24.69 20.22
N LYS A 349 -6.16 25.04 20.80
CA LYS A 349 -6.27 25.40 22.23
C LYS A 349 -5.80 24.29 23.17
N ARG A 350 -6.01 23.02 22.80
CA ARG A 350 -5.53 21.88 23.62
C ARG A 350 -4.03 21.69 23.50
N LEU A 351 -3.47 21.86 22.30
CA LEU A 351 -2.02 21.81 22.09
C LEU A 351 -1.32 22.96 22.83
N GLU A 352 -1.92 24.15 22.84
CA GLU A 352 -1.46 25.31 23.59
C GLU A 352 -1.46 25.04 25.10
N ASN A 353 -2.56 24.52 25.65
CA ASN A 353 -2.65 24.14 27.06
C ASN A 353 -1.63 23.05 27.47
N LEU A 354 -1.18 22.22 26.52
CA LEU A 354 -0.14 21.22 26.73
C LEU A 354 1.28 21.79 26.53
N GLY A 355 1.41 23.08 26.18
CA GLY A 355 2.68 23.75 25.88
C GLY A 355 3.38 23.21 24.64
N LEU A 356 2.62 22.69 23.67
CA LEU A 356 3.14 22.10 22.43
C LEU A 356 3.13 23.07 21.24
N ILE A 357 2.63 24.28 21.44
CA ILE A 357 2.71 25.38 20.48
C ILE A 357 3.78 26.35 20.99
N LYS A 358 4.83 26.59 20.21
CA LYS A 358 5.76 27.68 20.49
C LYS A 358 5.08 28.98 20.12
N ILE A 359 4.62 29.71 21.12
CA ILE A 359 4.32 31.13 20.98
C ILE A 359 5.70 31.79 20.94
N ASN A 360 6.26 31.99 19.74
CA ASN A 360 7.40 32.90 19.60
C ASN A 360 6.91 34.25 20.14
N THR A 361 7.49 34.64 21.28
CA THR A 361 7.54 36.01 21.75
C THR A 361 8.66 36.73 21.02
#